data_AF-A0A7V1Y7K4-F1
#
_entry.id   AF-A0A7V1Y7K4-F1
#
_cell.length_a   1.000
_cell.length_b   1.000
_cell.length_c   1.000
_cell.angle_alpha   90.00
_cell.angle_beta   90.00
_cell.angle_gamma   90.00
#
_symmetry.space_group_name_H-M   'P 1'
#
loop_
_entity.id
_entity.type
_entity.pdbx_description
1 polymer ?
#
loop_
_entity_poly.entity_id
_entity_poly.type
_entity_poly.pdbx_seq_one_letter_code
_entity_poly.pdbx_strand_id
1 'polypeptide(L)'
;MKVTEPEKLTLLYERFRDVCLVEKEVWKEVFMPRNITKGMVLTQVQDRYEVIIDDPQVEAALEANIPLGKNALGAAIQQYKEHISFIKK
;
A
#
# COMPACT_ATOMS: atom_id res chain seq x y z
N MET A 1 -0.07 6.28 -13.02
CA MET A 1 -0.58 5.11 -13.79
C MET A 1 -1.22 4.12 -12.82
N LYS A 2 -2.49 3.69 -13.02
CA LYS A 2 -3.14 2.71 -12.12
C LYS A 2 -2.45 1.35 -12.28
N VAL A 3 -2.08 0.73 -11.16
CA VAL A 3 -1.48 -0.60 -11.15
C VAL A 3 -2.59 -1.64 -11.26
N THR A 4 -2.53 -2.48 -12.29
CA THR A 4 -3.47 -3.58 -12.52
C THR A 4 -2.80 -4.95 -12.50
N GLU A 5 -1.46 -4.98 -12.41
CA GLU A 5 -0.67 -6.20 -12.38
C GLU A 5 -0.89 -6.94 -11.05
N PRO A 6 -1.40 -8.19 -11.05
CA PRO A 6 -1.78 -8.89 -9.83
C PRO A 6 -0.60 -9.19 -8.88
N GLU A 7 0.58 -9.46 -9.45
CA GLU A 7 1.81 -9.68 -8.66
C GLU A 7 2.24 -8.39 -7.94
N LYS A 8 2.19 -7.25 -8.63
CA LYS A 8 2.49 -5.95 -8.03
C LYS A 8 1.43 -5.53 -7.02
N LEU A 9 0.15 -5.76 -7.31
CA LEU A 9 -0.95 -5.47 -6.39
C LEU A 9 -0.78 -6.23 -5.07
N THR A 10 -0.46 -7.52 -5.14
CA THR A 10 -0.20 -8.34 -3.94
C THR A 10 0.90 -7.71 -3.09
N LEU A 11 2.03 -7.36 -3.72
CA LEU A 11 3.14 -6.72 -3.03
C LEU A 11 2.79 -5.33 -2.47
N LEU A 12 1.98 -4.55 -3.20
CA LEU A 12 1.49 -3.24 -2.75
C LEU A 12 0.55 -3.37 -1.55
N TYR A 13 -0.34 -4.36 -1.52
CA TYR A 13 -1.19 -4.64 -0.35
C TYR A 13 -0.37 -5.03 0.88
N GLU A 14 0.66 -5.86 0.70
CA GLU A 14 1.58 -6.20 1.78
C GLU A 14 2.32 -4.97 2.30
N ARG A 15 2.85 -4.13 1.39
CA ARG A 15 3.55 -2.90 1.77
C ARG A 15 2.63 -1.89 2.42
N PHE A 16 1.45 -1.70 1.87
CA PHE A 16 0.41 -0.85 2.44
C PHE A 16 0.09 -1.24 3.87
N ARG A 17 -0.11 -2.53 4.12
CA ARG A 17 -0.33 -3.07 5.47
C ARG A 17 0.83 -2.75 6.42
N ASP A 18 2.07 -2.93 5.99
CA ASP A 18 3.23 -2.62 6.83
C ASP A 18 3.39 -1.11 7.06
N VAL A 19 3.17 -0.26 6.04
CA VAL A 19 3.22 1.22 6.18
C VAL A 19 2.12 1.72 7.12
N CYS A 20 0.89 1.21 7.00
CA CYS A 20 -0.21 1.53 7.92
C CYS A 20 0.14 1.27 9.39
N LEU A 21 0.94 0.24 9.68
CA LEU A 21 1.34 -0.13 11.04
C LEU A 21 2.52 0.68 11.58
N VAL A 22 3.40 1.15 10.68
CA VAL A 22 4.60 1.91 11.05
C VAL A 22 4.31 3.40 11.13
N GLU A 23 3.57 3.94 10.14
CA GLU A 23 3.32 5.38 10.02
C GLU A 23 1.85 5.66 9.67
N LYS A 24 1.04 5.92 10.71
CA LYS A 24 -0.39 6.24 10.56
C LYS A 24 -0.64 7.52 9.74
N GLU A 25 0.33 8.42 9.64
CA GLU A 25 0.14 9.70 8.92
C GLU A 25 0.44 9.60 7.42
N VAL A 26 1.24 8.63 6.95
CA VAL A 26 1.66 8.53 5.54
C VAL A 26 1.20 7.26 4.84
N TRP A 27 0.32 6.46 5.44
CA TRP A 27 -0.21 5.24 4.83
C TRP A 27 -0.89 5.42 3.47
N LYS A 28 -1.33 6.63 3.13
CA LYS A 28 -1.85 6.98 1.79
C LYS A 28 -0.77 7.00 0.70
N GLU A 29 0.51 6.93 1.08
CA GLU A 29 1.66 6.84 0.17
C GLU A 29 2.51 5.60 0.49
N VAL A 30 2.52 4.64 -0.44
CA VAL A 30 3.29 3.40 -0.31
C VAL A 30 4.56 3.51 -1.14
N PHE A 31 5.69 3.25 -0.50
CA PHE A 31 7.01 3.24 -1.15
C PHE A 31 7.47 1.80 -1.36
N MET A 32 7.76 1.44 -2.61
CA MET A 32 8.25 0.10 -2.92
C MET A 32 9.74 -0.04 -2.54
N PRO A 33 10.13 -1.15 -1.87
CA PRO A 33 11.53 -1.42 -1.58
C PRO A 33 12.29 -1.67 -2.88
N ARG A 34 13.52 -1.18 -2.94
CA ARG A 34 14.39 -1.24 -4.13
C ARG A 34 14.54 -2.69 -4.59
N ASN A 35 14.24 -2.97 -5.86
CA ASN A 35 14.79 -4.16 -6.50
C ASN A 35 16.29 -3.92 -6.68
N ILE A 36 17.12 -4.46 -5.79
CA ILE A 36 18.58 -4.44 -5.94
C ILE A 36 18.95 -5.49 -6.99
N THR A 37 18.54 -5.26 -8.23
CA THR A 37 19.02 -6.06 -9.35
C THR A 37 20.47 -5.64 -9.56
N LYS A 38 21.40 -6.50 -9.16
CA LYS A 38 22.85 -6.32 -9.31
C LYS A 38 23.17 -5.91 -10.76
N GLY A 39 23.56 -4.66 -10.97
CA GLY A 39 24.12 -4.22 -12.24
C GLY A 39 23.70 -2.81 -12.61
N MET A 40 24.48 -1.84 -12.13
CA MET A 40 24.76 -0.57 -12.81
C MET A 40 23.59 0.40 -13.17
N VAL A 41 23.75 1.62 -12.62
CA VAL A 41 23.24 2.94 -13.06
C VAL A 41 21.92 3.45 -12.48
N LEU A 42 22.08 4.28 -11.43
CA LEU A 42 21.60 5.67 -11.29
C LEU A 42 20.23 6.04 -11.89
N THR A 43 19.16 5.91 -11.11
CA THR A 43 18.12 6.94 -10.96
C THR A 43 17.61 6.90 -9.52
N GLN A 44 17.57 8.04 -8.82
CA GLN A 44 17.15 8.15 -7.41
C GLN A 44 15.63 8.02 -7.23
N VAL A 45 14.95 7.15 -7.97
CA VAL A 45 13.48 7.11 -7.97
C VAL A 45 13.02 5.87 -7.21
N GLN A 46 12.63 6.07 -5.95
CA GLN A 46 11.76 5.12 -5.28
C GLN A 46 10.40 5.18 -5.97
N ASP A 47 9.87 4.05 -6.43
CA ASP A 47 8.51 4.01 -6.96
C ASP A 47 7.53 4.30 -5.82
N ARG A 48 6.88 5.46 -5.91
CA ARG A 48 5.84 5.92 -5.00
C ARG A 48 4.48 5.57 -5.57
N TYR A 49 3.63 4.99 -4.73
CA TYR A 49 2.28 4.63 -5.06
C TYR A 49 1.33 5.37 -4.13
N GLU A 50 0.41 6.13 -4.72
CA GLU A 50 -0.68 6.76 -4.01
C GLU A 50 -1.81 5.74 -3.85
N VAL A 51 -2.32 5.61 -2.63
CA VAL A 51 -3.44 4.74 -2.30
C VAL A 51 -4.71 5.57 -2.41
N ILE A 52 -5.55 5.19 -3.35
CA ILE A 52 -6.88 5.76 -3.54
C ILE A 52 -7.86 4.81 -2.90
N ILE A 53 -8.61 5.33 -1.94
CA ILE A 53 -9.73 4.64 -1.31
C ILE A 53 -10.99 5.35 -1.81
N ASP A 54 -11.80 4.64 -2.57
CA ASP A 54 -13.02 5.22 -3.17
C ASP A 54 -14.13 5.48 -2.12
N ASP A 55 -14.03 4.85 -0.94
CA ASP A 55 -15.03 4.92 0.13
C ASP A 55 -14.43 5.41 1.47
N PRO A 56 -14.95 6.50 2.06
CA PRO A 56 -14.42 7.04 3.32
C PRO A 56 -14.72 6.14 4.54
N GLN A 57 -15.72 5.27 4.49
CA GLN A 57 -15.95 4.29 5.56
C GLN A 57 -14.89 3.20 5.55
N VAL A 58 -14.38 2.82 4.37
CA VAL A 58 -13.23 1.91 4.24
C VAL A 58 -11.99 2.55 4.84
N GLU A 59 -11.75 3.84 4.57
CA GLU A 59 -10.64 4.58 5.17
C GLU A 59 -10.71 4.53 6.71
N ALA A 60 -11.86 4.88 7.28
CA ALA A 60 -12.08 4.84 8.72
C ALA A 60 -11.97 3.42 9.31
N ALA A 61 -12.44 2.40 8.58
CA ALA A 61 -12.33 1.01 8.99
C ALA A 61 -10.86 0.56 9.04
N LEU A 62 -10.06 0.89 8.03
CA LEU A 62 -8.64 0.59 8.01
C LEU A 62 -7.93 1.26 9.20
N GLU A 63 -8.19 2.55 9.42
CA GLU A 63 -7.62 3.28 10.56
C GLU A 63 -7.99 2.68 11.93
N ALA A 64 -9.23 2.22 12.10
CA ALA A 64 -9.66 1.54 13.32
C ALA A 64 -8.98 0.17 13.51
N ASN A 65 -8.56 -0.48 12.42
CA ASN A 65 -7.86 -1.77 12.44
C ASN A 65 -6.33 -1.64 12.57
N ILE A 66 -5.74 -0.48 12.31
CA ILE A 66 -4.30 -0.21 12.55
C ILE A 66 -3.87 -0.58 13.98
N PRO A 67 -4.50 -0.07 15.05
CA PRO A 67 -4.09 -0.38 16.43
C PRO A 67 -4.35 -1.85 16.82
N LEU A 68 -5.22 -2.56 16.09
CA LEU A 68 -5.49 -3.99 16.29
C LEU A 68 -4.37 -4.87 15.73
N GLY A 69 -3.43 -4.28 14.99
CA GLY A 69 -2.23 -4.92 14.49
C GLY A 69 -2.38 -5.60 13.14
N LYS A 70 -1.31 -6.28 12.71
CA LYS A 70 -1.15 -6.82 11.35
C LYS A 70 -2.37 -7.62 10.91
N ASN A 71 -2.86 -8.56 11.72
CA ASN A 71 -3.87 -9.53 11.30
C ASN A 71 -5.23 -8.89 11.02
N ALA A 72 -5.70 -8.02 11.91
CA ALA A 72 -6.95 -7.30 11.74
C ALA A 72 -6.91 -6.37 10.52
N LEU A 73 -5.82 -5.62 10.37
CA LEU A 73 -5.63 -4.75 9.20
C LEU A 73 -5.56 -5.56 7.89
N GLY A 74 -4.87 -6.70 7.88
CA GLY A 74 -4.80 -7.57 6.71
C GLY A 74 -6.18 -8.09 6.28
N ALA A 75 -7.02 -8.48 7.25
CA ALA A 75 -8.39 -8.90 6.99
C ALA A 75 -9.24 -7.75 6.42
N ALA A 76 -9.13 -6.54 6.99
CA ALA A 76 -9.84 -5.37 6.50
C ALA A 76 -9.41 -4.99 5.07
N ILE A 77 -8.11 -4.95 4.78
CA ILE A 77 -7.59 -4.69 3.43
C ILE A 77 -8.14 -5.71 2.43
N GLN A 78 -8.18 -6.99 2.80
CA GLN A 78 -8.66 -8.04 1.92
C GLN A 78 -10.17 -7.97 1.69
N GLN A 79 -10.94 -7.60 2.71
CA GLN A 79 -12.38 -7.36 2.64
C GLN A 79 -12.71 -6.16 1.74
N TYR A 80 -11.90 -5.10 1.80
CA TYR A 80 -12.13 -3.86 1.06
C TYR A 80 -11.24 -3.69 -0.18
N LYS A 81 -10.59 -4.76 -0.66
CA LYS A 81 -9.67 -4.72 -1.80
C LYS A 81 -10.29 -4.11 -3.06
N GLU A 82 -11.61 -4.20 -3.20
CA GLU A 82 -12.35 -3.67 -4.35
C GLU A 82 -12.45 -2.13 -4.32
N HIS A 83 -12.31 -1.53 -3.14
CA HIS A 83 -12.34 -0.09 -2.90
C HIS A 83 -10.94 0.52 -2.78
N ILE A 84 -9.88 -0.30 -2.81
CA ILE A 84 -8.50 0.14 -2.67
C ILE A 84 -7.81 0.04 -4.03
N SER A 85 -7.38 1.19 -4.54
CA SER A 85 -6.67 1.30 -5.81
C SER A 85 -5.29 1.90 -5.60
N PHE A 86 -4.27 1.40 -6.29
CA PHE A 86 -2.93 1.96 -6.24
C PHE A 86 -2.59 2.70 -7.54
N ILE A 87 -2.18 3.95 -7.42
CA ILE A 87 -1.75 4.79 -8.53
C ILE A 87 -0.26 5.07 -8.40
N LYS A 88 0.53 4.60 -9.37
CA LYS A 88 1.94 4.96 -9.48
C LYS A 88 2.08 6.46 -9.79
N LYS A 89 2.81 7.17 -8.93
CA LYS A 89 3.25 8.56 -9.12
C LYS A 89 4.52 8.63 -9.96
#